data_AF-A0A258V9T2-F1
#
_entry.id   AF-A0A258V9T2-F1
#
_cell.length_a   1.000
_cell.length_b   1.000
_cell.length_c   1.000
_cell.angle_alpha   90.00
_cell.angle_beta   90.00
_cell.angle_gamma   90.00
#
_symmetry.space_group_name_H-M   'P 1'
#
loop_
_entity.id
_entity.type
_entity.pdbx_description
1 polymer ?
#
loop_
_entity_poly.entity_id
_entity_poly.type
_entity_poly.pdbx_seq_one_letter_code
_entity_poly.pdbx_strand_id
1 'polypeptide(L)'
;MTAGDVVTKPLSDLNLKKDPVPEVLASARAKPYDLTGMKRCPAIGAAIRNLDAVLGDDIDVARDDGNATISIGNIAKSVVGSFIPFGGVIRELSGANAQQRMWQEAIYAGSVRRAFLKGVGQQRGCAYPARAATAKDAAAVHAARDAAEAKAKRDKKDDKDARNDAKSAKKQPVKFESKPVVQRAQ
;
A
#
# COMPACT_ATOMS: atom_id res chain seq x y z
N MET A 1 26.25 25.24 -38.28
CA MET A 1 24.98 24.98 -37.58
C MET A 1 24.98 23.51 -37.21
N THR A 2 25.24 23.23 -35.95
CA THR A 2 25.48 21.88 -35.41
C THR A 2 24.16 21.18 -35.13
N ALA A 3 24.10 19.89 -35.46
CA ALA A 3 22.99 19.00 -35.15
C ALA A 3 22.70 19.05 -33.64
N GLY A 4 21.63 19.75 -33.29
CA GLY A 4 21.13 19.85 -31.92
C GLY A 4 20.37 18.58 -31.58
N ASP A 5 20.89 17.88 -30.59
CA ASP A 5 20.35 16.73 -29.88
C ASP A 5 18.83 16.57 -30.00
N VAL A 6 18.42 15.56 -30.77
CA VAL A 6 17.16 14.87 -30.52
C VAL A 6 17.31 14.27 -29.13
N VAL A 7 16.68 14.90 -28.14
CA VAL A 7 16.54 14.37 -26.78
C VAL A 7 15.81 13.03 -26.89
N THR A 8 16.57 11.95 -27.01
CA THR A 8 16.09 10.60 -26.80
C THR A 8 15.68 10.54 -25.34
N LYS A 9 14.37 10.73 -25.07
CA LYS A 9 13.78 10.25 -23.82
C LYS A 9 14.29 8.82 -23.61
N PRO A 10 14.79 8.48 -22.41
CA PRO A 10 15.34 7.16 -22.18
C PRO A 10 14.29 6.10 -22.52
N LEU A 11 14.70 5.05 -23.23
CA LEU A 11 13.89 3.86 -23.56
C LEU A 11 13.28 3.17 -22.32
N SER A 12 13.56 3.65 -21.12
CA SER A 12 12.85 3.34 -19.88
C SER A 12 11.33 3.58 -19.98
N ASP A 13 10.87 4.46 -20.86
CA ASP A 13 9.44 4.72 -21.10
C ASP A 13 8.73 3.58 -21.87
N LEU A 14 9.49 2.60 -22.40
CA LEU A 14 8.97 1.45 -23.16
C LEU A 14 9.06 0.13 -22.41
N ASN A 15 9.68 0.11 -21.23
CA ASN A 15 9.76 -1.09 -20.38
C ASN A 15 8.86 -0.95 -19.16
N LEU A 16 7.63 -0.48 -19.39
CA LEU A 16 6.53 -0.53 -18.44
C LEU A 16 6.25 -2.02 -18.17
N LYS A 17 6.93 -2.58 -17.16
CA LYS A 17 6.59 -3.89 -16.60
C LYS A 17 5.11 -3.81 -16.24
N LYS A 18 4.28 -4.47 -17.04
CA LYS A 18 2.85 -4.57 -16.79
C LYS A 18 2.72 -5.46 -15.56
N ASP A 19 2.65 -4.86 -14.39
CA ASP A 19 2.42 -5.62 -13.17
C ASP A 19 1.12 -6.42 -13.36
N PRO A 20 1.16 -7.75 -13.18
CA PRO A 20 -0.02 -8.58 -13.35
C PRO A 20 -1.05 -8.23 -12.27
N VAL A 21 -2.33 -8.37 -12.62
CA VAL A 21 -3.43 -8.21 -11.66
C VAL A 21 -3.25 -9.22 -10.52
N PRO A 22 -3.31 -8.81 -9.25
CA PRO A 22 -3.22 -9.72 -8.11
C PRO A 22 -4.27 -10.81 -8.18
N GLU A 23 -3.88 -12.04 -7.83
CA GLU A 23 -4.75 -13.23 -7.94
C GLU A 23 -6.09 -13.07 -7.18
N VAL A 24 -6.07 -12.34 -6.06
CA VAL A 24 -7.30 -12.03 -5.30
C VAL A 24 -8.31 -11.24 -6.14
N LEU A 25 -7.85 -10.30 -6.97
CA LEU A 25 -8.72 -9.53 -7.87
C LEU A 25 -9.08 -10.31 -9.14
N ALA A 26 -8.15 -11.12 -9.66
CA ALA A 26 -8.42 -12.00 -10.80
C ALA A 26 -9.51 -13.03 -10.47
N SER A 27 -9.44 -13.67 -9.29
CA SER A 27 -10.47 -14.58 -8.80
C SER A 27 -11.80 -13.87 -8.52
N ALA A 28 -11.78 -12.65 -7.99
CA ALA A 28 -12.97 -11.82 -7.82
C ALA A 28 -13.64 -11.48 -9.16
N ARG A 29 -12.86 -11.23 -10.21
CA ARG A 29 -13.35 -11.03 -11.58
C ARG A 29 -13.99 -12.28 -12.15
N ALA A 30 -13.36 -13.45 -11.96
CA ALA A 30 -13.89 -14.72 -12.47
C ALA A 30 -15.17 -15.16 -11.74
N LYS A 31 -15.25 -14.94 -10.42
CA LYS A 31 -16.32 -15.44 -9.55
C LYS A 31 -16.76 -14.42 -8.49
N PRO A 32 -17.34 -13.27 -8.88
CA PRO A 32 -17.66 -12.18 -7.95
C PRO A 32 -18.70 -12.55 -6.88
N TYR A 33 -19.57 -13.54 -7.14
CA TYR A 33 -20.66 -13.92 -6.23
C TYR A 33 -20.52 -15.35 -5.66
N ASP A 34 -19.37 -16.01 -5.85
CA ASP A 34 -19.18 -17.38 -5.35
C ASP A 34 -19.24 -17.45 -3.82
N LEU A 35 -19.77 -18.52 -3.26
CA LEU A 35 -19.82 -18.74 -1.80
C LEU A 35 -19.16 -20.06 -1.39
N THR A 36 -18.44 -20.71 -2.32
CA THR A 36 -17.67 -21.92 -2.06
C THR A 36 -16.68 -21.69 -0.92
N GLY A 37 -16.78 -22.50 0.14
CA GLY A 37 -15.94 -22.37 1.35
C GLY A 37 -16.35 -21.27 2.33
N MET A 38 -17.32 -20.41 2.00
CA MET A 38 -17.79 -19.32 2.86
C MET A 38 -18.99 -19.73 3.72
N LYS A 39 -18.87 -20.85 4.44
CA LYS A 39 -19.95 -21.36 5.30
C LYS A 39 -20.01 -20.68 6.67
N ARG A 40 -18.89 -20.12 7.15
CA ARG A 40 -18.76 -19.53 8.48
C ARG A 40 -18.24 -18.09 8.40
N CYS A 41 -18.63 -17.24 9.36
CA CYS A 41 -18.21 -15.84 9.42
C CYS A 41 -16.68 -15.62 9.35
N PRO A 42 -15.82 -16.44 9.99
CA PRO A 42 -14.37 -16.27 9.88
C PRO A 42 -13.84 -16.42 8.44
N ALA A 43 -14.43 -17.31 7.64
CA ALA A 43 -14.05 -17.50 6.24
C ALA A 43 -14.40 -16.27 5.40
N ILE A 44 -15.59 -15.70 5.61
CA ILE A 44 -16.02 -14.45 4.97
C ILE A 44 -15.08 -13.30 5.36
N GLY A 45 -14.78 -13.16 6.65
CA GLY A 45 -13.89 -12.12 7.15
C GLY A 45 -12.45 -12.25 6.63
N ALA A 46 -11.94 -13.48 6.47
CA ALA A 46 -10.63 -13.71 5.87
C ALA A 46 -10.59 -13.32 4.38
N ALA A 47 -11.63 -13.68 3.62
CA ALA A 47 -11.74 -13.29 2.22
C ALA A 47 -11.80 -11.76 2.05
N ILE A 48 -12.54 -11.07 2.92
CA ILE A 48 -12.61 -9.59 2.92
C ILE A 48 -11.25 -8.98 3.25
N ARG A 49 -10.54 -9.47 4.28
CA ARG A 49 -9.18 -8.97 4.58
C ARG A 49 -8.19 -9.16 3.43
N ASN A 50 -8.29 -10.25 2.69
CA ASN A 50 -7.46 -10.46 1.50
C ASN A 50 -7.76 -9.44 0.40
N LEU A 51 -9.04 -9.05 0.24
CA LEU A 51 -9.45 -7.99 -0.67
C LEU A 51 -8.95 -6.62 -0.18
N ASP A 52 -9.12 -6.31 1.11
CA ASP A 52 -8.70 -5.04 1.71
C ASP A 52 -7.19 -4.84 1.65
N ALA A 53 -6.39 -5.92 1.75
CA ALA A 53 -4.94 -5.84 1.58
C ALA A 53 -4.50 -5.32 0.19
N VAL A 54 -5.36 -5.45 -0.82
CA VAL A 54 -5.09 -5.00 -2.20
C VAL A 54 -5.86 -3.71 -2.54
N LEU A 55 -7.13 -3.63 -2.12
CA LEU A 55 -8.03 -2.51 -2.42
C LEU A 55 -7.86 -1.33 -1.46
N GLY A 56 -7.25 -1.56 -0.30
CA GLY A 56 -7.23 -0.61 0.81
C GLY A 56 -8.54 -0.58 1.60
N ASP A 57 -8.63 0.40 2.50
CA ASP A 57 -9.79 0.61 3.36
C ASP A 57 -11.09 0.71 2.54
N ASP A 58 -12.17 0.13 3.07
CA ASP A 58 -13.48 0.25 2.44
C ASP A 58 -14.13 1.61 2.74
N ILE A 59 -15.13 1.99 1.95
CA ILE A 59 -15.78 3.30 2.01
C ILE A 59 -16.40 3.63 3.38
N ASP A 60 -16.71 2.60 4.19
CA ASP A 60 -17.27 2.72 5.53
C ASP A 60 -16.22 2.96 6.63
N VAL A 61 -14.93 2.85 6.28
CA VAL A 61 -13.79 3.08 7.18
C VAL A 61 -12.79 4.09 6.58
N ALA A 62 -12.89 4.46 5.32
CA ALA A 62 -11.98 5.44 4.71
C ALA A 62 -12.09 6.82 5.41
N ARG A 63 -10.95 7.42 5.75
CA ARG A 63 -10.86 8.83 6.17
C ARG A 63 -10.39 9.68 5.01
N ASP A 64 -10.96 10.87 4.90
CA ASP A 64 -10.36 11.96 4.14
C ASP A 64 -9.29 12.62 5.01
N ASP A 65 -8.15 11.95 5.13
CA ASP A 65 -6.99 12.43 5.90
C ASP A 65 -6.02 13.26 5.04
N GLY A 66 -6.40 13.60 3.79
CA GLY A 66 -5.52 14.24 2.81
C GLY A 66 -4.36 13.34 2.34
N ASN A 67 -4.27 12.13 2.91
CA ASN A 67 -3.19 11.15 2.73
C ASN A 67 -3.73 9.88 2.06
N ALA A 68 -4.93 9.95 1.46
CA ALA A 68 -5.53 8.93 0.63
C ALA A 68 -4.74 8.63 -0.67
N THR A 69 -3.45 8.98 -0.70
CA THR A 69 -2.46 8.12 -1.35
C THR A 69 -2.53 6.76 -0.68
N ILE A 70 -3.39 5.90 -1.25
CA ILE A 70 -3.14 4.47 -1.45
C ILE A 70 -1.68 4.19 -1.11
N SER A 71 -1.41 3.75 0.13
CA SER A 71 -0.07 3.37 0.57
C SER A 71 0.26 2.02 -0.06
N ILE A 72 0.32 2.01 -1.38
CA ILE A 72 1.03 1.03 -2.17
C ILE A 72 2.32 1.75 -2.49
N GLY A 73 3.42 1.35 -1.85
CA GLY A 73 4.75 1.92 -2.03
C GLY A 73 5.32 1.87 -3.46
N ASN A 74 4.48 1.76 -4.50
CA ASN A 74 4.81 1.87 -5.92
C ASN A 74 3.69 2.49 -6.80
N ILE A 75 2.52 2.88 -6.27
CA ILE A 75 1.51 3.57 -7.11
C ILE A 75 1.73 5.06 -7.03
N ALA A 76 2.64 5.52 -7.88
CA ALA A 76 2.93 6.92 -8.11
C ALA A 76 1.65 7.68 -8.50
N LYS A 77 1.24 8.61 -7.62
CA LYS A 77 0.91 10.02 -7.96
C LYS A 77 0.06 10.32 -9.22
N SER A 78 -0.89 9.49 -9.61
CA SER A 78 -1.75 9.79 -10.77
C SER A 78 -3.23 9.39 -10.63
N VAL A 79 -3.79 9.35 -9.42
CA VAL A 79 -5.24 9.16 -9.22
C VAL A 79 -5.79 10.12 -8.16
N VAL A 80 -5.54 11.41 -8.34
CA VAL A 80 -6.39 12.45 -7.72
C VAL A 80 -7.14 13.09 -8.89
N GLY A 81 -8.33 12.56 -9.20
CA GLY A 81 -9.19 13.05 -10.28
C GLY A 81 -9.96 12.02 -11.10
N SER A 82 -9.81 10.69 -10.87
CA SER A 82 -10.48 9.66 -11.69
C SER A 82 -11.14 8.54 -10.88
N PHE A 83 -11.76 8.87 -9.74
CA PHE A 83 -12.60 7.93 -8.99
C PHE A 83 -14.01 7.74 -9.61
N ILE A 84 -14.18 8.06 -10.90
CA ILE A 84 -15.40 7.70 -11.62
C ILE A 84 -15.05 6.53 -12.54
N PRO A 85 -15.36 5.28 -12.16
CA PRO A 85 -15.34 4.19 -13.12
C PRO A 85 -16.28 4.58 -14.29
N PHE A 86 -15.79 4.42 -15.53
CA PHE A 86 -16.52 4.68 -16.79
C PHE A 86 -16.69 6.15 -17.23
N GLY A 87 -15.80 7.06 -16.85
CA GLY A 87 -15.71 8.40 -17.48
C GLY A 87 -15.25 8.35 -18.95
N GLY A 88 -16.09 7.85 -19.85
CA GLY A 88 -15.97 8.05 -21.30
C GLY A 88 -16.07 9.54 -21.60
N VAL A 89 -15.38 10.11 -22.60
CA VAL A 89 -15.78 9.96 -24.01
C VAL A 89 -14.59 10.04 -24.99
N ILE A 90 -13.33 10.25 -24.55
CA ILE A 90 -12.20 10.54 -25.49
C ILE A 90 -11.02 9.56 -25.38
N ARG A 91 -11.20 8.37 -24.80
CA ARG A 91 -10.15 7.31 -24.77
C ARG A 91 -10.46 6.13 -25.69
N GLU A 92 -11.37 6.29 -26.64
CA GLU A 92 -11.86 5.22 -27.51
C GLU A 92 -11.22 5.17 -28.90
N LEU A 93 -10.37 6.14 -29.27
CA LEU A 93 -9.78 6.15 -30.62
C LEU A 93 -8.35 5.57 -30.73
N SER A 94 -7.61 5.32 -29.64
CA SER A 94 -6.20 4.90 -29.75
C SER A 94 -5.84 3.51 -29.20
N GLY A 95 -6.76 2.77 -28.57
CA GLY A 95 -6.51 1.38 -28.11
C GLY A 95 -5.36 1.18 -27.10
N ALA A 96 -4.69 2.25 -26.66
CA ALA A 96 -3.37 2.20 -26.03
C ALA A 96 -3.34 1.68 -24.57
N ASN A 97 -4.48 1.29 -23.97
CA ASN A 97 -4.58 1.08 -22.53
C ASN A 97 -5.31 -0.21 -22.11
N ALA A 98 -5.11 -1.32 -22.83
CA ALA A 98 -5.69 -2.61 -22.47
C ALA A 98 -5.36 -3.05 -21.03
N GLN A 99 -4.11 -2.83 -20.57
CA GLN A 99 -3.70 -3.15 -19.20
C GLN A 99 -4.44 -2.31 -18.16
N GLN A 100 -4.58 -1.00 -18.41
CA GLN A 100 -5.34 -0.12 -17.52
C GLN A 100 -6.79 -0.61 -17.42
N ARG A 101 -7.43 -1.00 -18.54
CA ARG A 101 -8.79 -1.56 -18.54
C ARG A 101 -8.87 -2.83 -17.69
N MET A 102 -7.93 -3.77 -17.86
CA MET A 102 -7.88 -4.99 -17.04
C MET A 102 -7.77 -4.68 -15.54
N TRP A 103 -6.95 -3.71 -15.16
CA TRP A 103 -6.82 -3.27 -13.76
C TRP A 103 -8.10 -2.63 -13.23
N GLN A 104 -8.74 -1.75 -14.00
CA GLN A 104 -10.00 -1.12 -13.60
C GLN A 104 -11.12 -2.16 -13.44
N GLU A 105 -11.23 -3.10 -14.38
CA GLU A 105 -12.16 -4.23 -14.30
C GLU A 105 -11.90 -5.09 -13.05
N ALA A 106 -10.63 -5.35 -12.73
CA ALA A 106 -10.24 -6.15 -11.58
C ALA A 106 -10.53 -5.45 -10.24
N ILE A 107 -10.26 -4.15 -10.14
CA ILE A 107 -10.59 -3.33 -8.96
C ILE A 107 -12.11 -3.30 -8.76
N TYR A 108 -12.86 -3.05 -9.84
CA TYR A 108 -14.32 -3.06 -9.79
C TYR A 108 -14.89 -4.42 -9.37
N ALA A 109 -14.37 -5.52 -9.93
CA ALA A 109 -14.78 -6.86 -9.53
C ALA A 109 -14.44 -7.14 -8.06
N GLY A 110 -13.27 -6.69 -7.59
CA GLY A 110 -12.86 -6.77 -6.20
C GLY A 110 -13.80 -6.00 -5.27
N SER A 111 -14.20 -4.78 -5.62
CA SER A 111 -15.13 -3.98 -4.83
C SER A 111 -16.53 -4.60 -4.79
N VAL A 112 -17.03 -5.10 -5.92
CA VAL A 112 -18.31 -5.84 -6.01
C VAL A 112 -18.26 -7.08 -5.12
N ARG A 113 -17.18 -7.85 -5.20
CA ARG A 113 -16.95 -9.04 -4.38
C ARG A 113 -16.97 -8.71 -2.89
N ARG A 114 -16.23 -7.69 -2.47
CA ARG A 114 -16.18 -7.23 -1.08
C ARG A 114 -17.57 -6.84 -0.56
N ALA A 115 -18.29 -6.02 -1.32
CA ALA A 115 -19.64 -5.58 -0.99
C ALA A 115 -20.61 -6.77 -0.84
N PHE A 116 -20.58 -7.72 -1.78
CA PHE A 116 -21.40 -8.93 -1.72
C PHE A 116 -21.12 -9.75 -0.46
N LEU A 117 -19.84 -10.00 -0.15
CA LEU A 117 -19.45 -10.76 1.04
C LEU A 117 -19.86 -10.06 2.35
N LYS A 118 -19.74 -8.74 2.43
CA LYS A 118 -20.25 -7.95 3.56
C LYS A 118 -21.77 -8.09 3.68
N GLY A 119 -22.51 -8.06 2.58
CA GLY A 119 -23.96 -8.29 2.57
C GLY A 119 -24.36 -9.67 3.07
N VAL A 120 -23.69 -10.72 2.59
CA VAL A 120 -23.92 -12.10 3.04
C VAL A 120 -23.59 -12.27 4.52
N GLY A 121 -22.46 -11.72 4.98
CA GLY A 121 -22.11 -11.81 6.39
C GLY A 121 -23.02 -10.96 7.28
N GLN A 122 -23.53 -9.82 6.80
CA GLN A 122 -24.56 -9.05 7.50
C GLN A 122 -25.87 -9.85 7.65
N GLN A 123 -26.35 -10.49 6.58
CA GLN A 123 -27.53 -11.36 6.64
C GLN A 123 -27.34 -12.50 7.66
N ARG A 124 -26.11 -12.97 7.84
CA ARG A 124 -25.76 -14.06 8.78
C ARG A 124 -25.39 -13.58 10.18
N GLY A 125 -25.50 -12.28 10.48
CA GLY A 125 -25.16 -11.73 11.79
C GLY A 125 -23.66 -11.78 12.14
N CYS A 126 -22.78 -11.78 11.13
CA CYS A 126 -21.34 -11.77 11.36
C CYS A 126 -20.86 -10.43 11.94
N ALA A 127 -19.75 -10.46 12.68
CA ALA A 127 -19.06 -9.26 13.13
C ALA A 127 -18.15 -8.67 12.04
N TYR A 128 -17.73 -7.42 12.22
CA TYR A 128 -16.71 -6.78 11.38
C TYR A 128 -15.41 -7.65 11.36
N PRO A 129 -14.73 -7.82 10.21
CA PRO A 129 -14.95 -7.18 8.90
C PRO A 129 -15.96 -7.89 7.99
N ALA A 130 -16.61 -8.96 8.44
CA ALA A 130 -17.56 -9.73 7.63
C ALA A 130 -18.94 -9.06 7.47
N ARG A 131 -19.07 -7.78 7.78
CA ARG A 131 -20.25 -6.93 7.57
C ARG A 131 -19.80 -5.49 7.39
N ALA A 132 -20.73 -4.59 7.05
CA ALA A 132 -20.47 -3.15 7.10
C ALA A 132 -19.94 -2.73 8.47
N ALA A 133 -18.95 -1.84 8.49
CA ALA A 133 -18.39 -1.25 9.69
C ALA A 133 -19.46 -0.38 10.39
N THR A 134 -19.53 -0.49 11.71
CA THR A 134 -20.22 0.52 12.52
C THR A 134 -19.30 1.68 12.80
N ALA A 135 -19.84 2.80 13.30
CA ALA A 135 -19.04 3.93 13.78
C ALA A 135 -17.99 3.50 14.82
N LYS A 136 -18.32 2.53 15.69
CA LYS A 136 -17.38 1.97 16.67
C LYS A 136 -16.26 1.18 15.98
N ASP A 137 -16.59 0.37 14.97
CA ASP A 137 -15.60 -0.41 14.22
C ASP A 137 -14.64 0.53 13.48
N ALA A 138 -15.17 1.55 12.79
CA ALA A 138 -14.36 2.55 12.10
C ALA A 138 -13.45 3.32 13.07
N ALA A 139 -13.98 3.80 14.20
CA ALA A 139 -13.20 4.47 15.24
C ALA A 139 -12.06 3.58 15.80
N ALA A 140 -12.31 2.28 15.97
CA ALA A 140 -11.29 1.33 16.41
C ALA A 140 -10.17 1.16 15.37
N VAL A 141 -10.51 1.09 14.08
CA VAL A 141 -9.52 1.03 12.99
C VAL A 141 -8.68 2.31 12.96
N HIS A 142 -9.30 3.47 13.11
CA HIS A 142 -8.58 4.75 13.18
C HIS A 142 -7.64 4.84 14.37
N ALA A 143 -8.13 4.49 15.57
CA ALA A 143 -7.30 4.48 16.77
C ALA A 143 -6.10 3.52 16.63
N ALA A 144 -6.30 2.36 16.02
CA ALA A 144 -5.22 1.41 15.75
C ALA A 144 -4.18 1.96 14.76
N ARG A 145 -4.63 2.66 13.71
CA ARG A 145 -3.74 3.33 12.74
C ARG A 145 -2.95 4.45 13.40
N ASP A 146 -3.61 5.33 14.13
CA ASP A 146 -2.96 6.45 14.83
C ASP A 146 -1.91 5.94 15.83
N ALA A 147 -2.22 4.86 16.55
CA ALA A 147 -1.27 4.20 17.45
C ALA A 147 -0.08 3.59 16.70
N ALA A 148 -0.30 2.95 15.55
CA ALA A 148 0.75 2.40 14.72
C ALA A 148 1.67 3.49 14.15
N GLU A 149 1.11 4.62 13.70
CA GLU A 149 1.87 5.78 13.23
C GLU A 149 2.68 6.43 14.36
N ALA A 150 2.08 6.59 15.54
CA ALA A 150 2.77 7.10 16.72
C ALA A 150 3.95 6.19 17.11
N LYS A 151 3.75 4.87 17.07
CA LYS A 151 4.80 3.88 17.30
C LYS A 151 5.92 4.00 16.26
N ALA A 152 5.57 4.05 14.97
CA ALA A 152 6.55 4.19 13.89
C ALA A 152 7.36 5.50 13.99
N LYS A 153 6.76 6.59 14.46
CA LYS A 153 7.46 7.86 14.72
C LYS A 153 8.42 7.76 15.90
N ARG A 154 8.03 7.04 16.97
CA ARG A 154 8.91 6.77 18.12
C ARG A 154 10.09 5.90 17.71
N ASP A 155 9.83 4.76 17.06
CA ASP A 155 10.88 3.85 16.58
C ASP A 155 11.89 4.57 15.67
N LYS A 156 11.42 5.44 14.75
CA LYS A 156 12.29 6.27 13.90
C LYS A 156 13.11 7.31 14.69
N LYS A 157 12.56 7.87 15.77
CA LYS A 157 13.26 8.82 16.62
C LYS A 157 14.36 8.12 17.40
N ASP A 158 14.06 6.98 18.01
CA ASP A 158 15.01 6.20 18.79
C ASP A 158 16.17 5.72 17.89
N ASP A 159 15.87 5.26 16.67
CA ASP A 159 16.88 4.85 15.68
C ASP A 159 17.75 6.03 15.21
N LYS A 160 17.19 7.23 15.13
CA LYS A 160 17.92 8.46 14.78
C LYS A 160 18.83 8.92 15.93
N ASP A 161 18.34 8.85 17.16
CA ASP A 161 19.09 9.24 18.35
C ASP A 161 20.27 8.29 18.57
N ALA A 162 20.06 6.97 18.44
CA ALA A 162 21.13 5.97 18.48
C ALA A 162 22.21 6.19 17.41
N ARG A 163 21.83 6.57 16.18
CA ARG A 163 22.78 6.91 15.11
C ARG A 163 23.59 8.18 15.43
N ASN A 164 22.96 9.18 16.05
CA ASN A 164 23.62 10.42 16.43
C ASN A 164 24.62 10.21 17.58
N ASP A 165 24.27 9.38 18.56
CA ASP A 165 25.14 9.02 19.68
C ASP A 165 26.37 8.25 19.21
N ALA A 166 26.18 7.25 18.33
CA ALA A 166 27.29 6.51 17.72
C ALA A 166 28.24 7.41 16.90
N LYS A 167 27.69 8.44 16.22
CA LYS A 167 28.47 9.41 15.45
C LYS A 167 29.23 10.39 16.35
N SER A 168 28.66 10.74 17.51
CA SER A 168 29.30 11.59 18.52
C SER A 168 30.44 10.84 19.24
N ALA A 169 30.25 9.56 19.56
CA ALA A 169 31.29 8.71 20.14
C ALA A 169 32.50 8.54 19.21
N LYS A 170 32.28 8.39 17.89
CA LYS A 170 33.37 8.33 16.89
C LYS A 170 34.10 9.66 16.66
N LYS A 171 33.55 10.78 17.11
CA LYS A 171 34.13 12.13 16.96
C LYS A 171 34.99 12.56 18.15
N GLN A 172 35.03 11.78 19.24
CA GLN A 172 35.88 12.09 20.38
C GLN A 172 37.36 11.90 20.01
N PRO A 173 38.25 12.87 20.32
CA PRO A 173 39.66 12.77 19.98
C PRO A 173 40.29 11.61 20.76
N VAL A 174 40.79 10.60 20.04
CA VAL A 174 41.62 9.54 20.63
C VAL A 174 42.88 10.17 21.21
N LYS A 175 43.02 10.14 22.53
CA LYS A 175 44.24 10.56 23.24
C LYS A 175 45.33 9.53 22.95
N PHE A 176 46.27 9.86 22.10
CA PHE A 176 47.49 9.07 21.90
C PHE A 176 48.40 9.25 23.11
N GLU A 177 48.52 8.23 23.94
CA GLU A 177 49.52 8.17 25.01
C GLU A 177 50.78 7.45 24.49
N SER A 178 51.87 8.19 24.29
CA SER A 178 53.18 7.63 23.95
C SER A 178 53.91 7.22 25.22
N LYS A 179 53.81 5.94 25.59
CA LYS A 179 54.62 5.39 26.69
C LYS A 179 55.99 4.96 26.16
N PRO A 180 57.11 5.47 26.70
CA PRO A 180 58.43 5.05 26.28
C PRO A 180 58.69 3.60 26.72
N VAL A 181 59.07 2.76 25.76
CA VAL A 181 59.48 1.37 26.02
C VAL A 181 60.94 1.39 26.44
N VAL A 182 61.21 1.28 27.74
CA VAL A 182 62.58 1.15 28.26
C VAL A 182 63.05 -0.27 28.01
N GLN A 183 63.91 -0.47 27.02
CA GLN A 183 64.62 -1.73 26.83
C GLN A 183 65.78 -1.82 27.82
N ARG A 184 65.80 -2.86 28.65
CA ARG A 184 66.94 -3.17 29.51
C ARG A 184 68.09 -3.69 28.63
N ALA A 185 69.21 -2.97 28.61
CA ALA A 185 70.47 -3.47 28.07
C ALA A 185 71.07 -4.51 29.04
N GLN A 186 71.61 -5.59 28.47
CA GLN A 186 72.27 -6.71 29.17
C GLN A 186 73.65 -6.31 29.67
#